data_AF-A0A967CRG4-F1
#
_entry.id   AF-A0A967CRG4-F1
#
_cell.length_a   1.000
_cell.length_b   1.000
_cell.length_c   1.000
_cell.angle_alpha   90.00
_cell.angle_beta   90.00
_cell.angle_gamma   90.00
#
_symmetry.space_group_name_H-M   'P 1'
#
loop_
_entity.id
_entity.type
_entity.pdbx_description
1 polymer ?
#
loop_
_entity_poly.entity_id
_entity_poly.type
_entity_poly.pdbx_seq_one_letter_code
_entity_poly.pdbx_strand_id
1 'polypeptide(L)'
;MQKLTAYSLVLLTFFAAALVFSLGGWLAYEQGWLQWAKPQNAAMAAASAPQLSDDAIELICECTYTLPVNGFDSEPKTYTDVLLAGLDFGNKTGWYQGQMAISQTRKGALVMDGTKAVVSRPAMFQRYGEMVTGEQFTIDRATGEFTESVDLKDGRKFSVLKGICGKFIKAPF
;
A
#
# COMPACT_ATOMS: atom_id res chain seq x y z
N MET A 1 4.64 -17.43 78.32
CA MET A 1 5.71 -17.46 77.30
C MET A 1 5.41 -18.60 76.34
N GLN A 2 5.05 -18.34 75.06
CA GLN A 2 5.13 -19.31 73.92
C GLN A 2 4.45 -18.86 72.61
N LYS A 3 3.72 -17.73 72.54
CA LYS A 3 2.97 -17.34 71.32
C LYS A 3 3.71 -16.43 70.32
N LEU A 4 4.91 -15.92 70.66
CA LEU A 4 5.64 -14.96 69.81
C LEU A 4 6.54 -15.60 68.75
N THR A 5 6.87 -16.88 68.85
CA THR A 5 7.78 -17.58 67.92
C THR A 5 7.10 -18.07 66.64
N ALA A 6 5.79 -18.33 66.67
CA ALA A 6 5.06 -18.83 65.49
C ALA A 6 4.83 -17.74 64.42
N TYR A 7 4.56 -16.50 64.84
CA TYR A 7 4.28 -15.39 63.91
C TYR A 7 5.51 -14.93 63.13
N SER A 8 6.68 -14.96 63.76
CA SER A 8 7.93 -14.54 63.11
C SER A 8 8.38 -15.53 62.02
N LEU A 9 8.12 -16.83 62.22
CA LEU A 9 8.46 -17.88 61.25
C LEU A 9 7.51 -17.88 60.04
N VAL A 10 6.22 -17.58 60.25
CA VAL A 10 5.24 -17.43 59.17
C VAL A 10 5.51 -16.16 58.34
N LEU A 11 5.85 -15.03 58.97
CA LEU A 11 6.20 -13.81 58.25
C LEU A 11 7.45 -13.99 57.38
N LEU A 12 8.46 -14.71 57.86
CA LEU A 12 9.69 -14.95 57.11
C LEU A 12 9.48 -15.85 55.88
N THR A 13 8.60 -16.86 55.98
CA THR A 13 8.29 -17.73 54.84
C THR A 13 7.46 -17.01 53.78
N PHE A 14 6.54 -16.12 54.16
CA PHE A 14 5.80 -15.29 53.22
C PHE A 14 6.70 -14.30 52.46
N PHE A 15 7.64 -13.65 53.15
CA PHE A 15 8.59 -12.74 52.50
C PHE A 15 9.56 -13.48 51.57
N ALA A 16 10.06 -14.65 51.97
CA ALA A 16 10.93 -15.47 51.11
C ALA A 16 10.20 -15.95 49.86
N ALA A 17 8.94 -16.38 49.98
CA ALA A 17 8.13 -16.80 48.83
C ALA A 17 7.82 -15.64 47.88
N ALA A 18 7.50 -14.45 48.40
CA ALA A 18 7.24 -13.27 47.58
C ALA A 18 8.46 -12.82 46.76
N LEU A 19 9.66 -12.96 47.32
CA LEU A 19 10.92 -12.58 46.67
C LEU A 19 11.31 -13.56 45.54
N VAL A 20 11.00 -14.86 45.69
CA VAL A 20 11.20 -15.85 44.63
C VAL A 20 10.22 -15.63 43.47
N PHE A 21 8.97 -15.24 43.75
CA PHE A 21 7.99 -14.92 42.71
C PHE A 21 8.33 -13.64 41.93
N SER A 22 8.88 -12.61 42.59
CA SER A 22 9.24 -11.36 41.92
C SER A 22 10.49 -11.49 41.05
N LEU A 23 11.52 -12.22 41.50
CA LEU A 23 12.73 -12.47 40.71
C LEU A 23 12.49 -13.49 39.59
N GLY A 24 11.69 -14.54 39.81
CA GLY A 24 11.32 -15.51 38.78
C GLY A 24 10.44 -14.92 37.68
N GLY A 25 9.52 -14.01 38.03
CA GLY A 25 8.67 -13.31 37.06
C GLY A 25 9.45 -12.40 36.10
N TRP A 26 10.51 -11.74 36.59
CA TRP A 26 11.34 -10.87 35.75
C TRP A 26 12.21 -11.65 34.75
N LEU A 27 12.77 -12.79 35.18
CA LEU A 27 13.56 -13.67 34.32
C LEU A 27 12.69 -14.32 33.22
N ALA A 28 11.43 -14.64 33.51
CA ALA A 28 10.47 -15.12 32.52
C ALA A 28 10.01 -14.04 31.51
N TYR A 29 10.09 -12.75 31.87
CA TYR A 29 9.82 -11.62 30.98
C TYR A 29 10.98 -11.41 29.99
N GLU A 30 12.24 -11.42 30.45
CA GLU A 30 13.40 -11.27 29.56
C GLU A 30 13.60 -12.46 28.62
N GLN A 31 13.28 -13.69 29.04
CA GLN A 31 13.35 -14.86 28.17
C GLN A 31 12.14 -15.01 27.23
N GLY A 32 11.18 -14.09 27.27
CA GLY A 32 10.07 -14.03 26.31
C GLY A 32 9.03 -15.15 26.47
N TRP A 33 8.96 -15.83 27.61
CA TRP A 33 8.03 -16.93 27.86
C TRP A 33 6.63 -16.44 28.26
N LEU A 34 6.54 -15.23 28.83
CA LEU A 34 5.28 -14.53 29.14
C LEU A 34 4.98 -13.49 28.06
N GLN A 35 4.78 -13.93 26.81
CA GLN A 35 4.14 -13.08 25.82
C GLN A 35 2.64 -13.06 26.14
N TRP A 36 2.19 -12.07 26.89
CA TRP A 36 0.78 -11.68 26.84
C TRP A 36 0.42 -11.51 25.38
N ALA A 37 -0.51 -12.36 24.92
CA ALA A 37 -0.86 -12.50 23.53
C ALA A 37 -1.14 -11.12 22.92
N LYS A 38 -0.18 -10.59 22.15
CA LYS A 38 -0.51 -9.60 21.13
C LYS A 38 -1.58 -10.26 20.27
N PRO A 39 -2.71 -9.60 20.00
CA PRO A 39 -3.77 -10.19 19.19
C PRO A 39 -3.16 -10.59 17.84
N GLN A 40 -3.05 -11.90 17.63
CA GLN A 40 -2.41 -12.52 16.47
C GLN A 40 -3.28 -12.34 15.19
N ASN A 41 -4.38 -11.58 15.31
CA ASN A 41 -5.36 -11.38 14.27
C ASN A 41 -5.18 -10.07 13.48
N ALA A 42 -4.17 -9.25 13.78
CA ALA A 42 -3.82 -8.08 12.96
C ALA A 42 -2.87 -8.43 11.79
N ALA A 43 -2.16 -9.56 11.87
CA ALA A 43 -1.15 -9.93 10.88
C ALA A 43 -1.72 -10.57 9.60
N MET A 44 -2.96 -11.07 9.61
CA MET A 44 -3.58 -11.67 8.42
C MET A 44 -4.38 -10.67 7.55
N ALA A 45 -4.64 -9.45 8.03
CA ALA A 45 -5.24 -8.39 7.22
C ALA A 45 -4.18 -7.47 6.55
N ALA A 46 -2.93 -7.51 7.02
CA ALA A 46 -1.83 -6.67 6.51
C ALA A 46 -0.95 -7.38 5.45
N ALA A 47 -1.21 -8.65 5.14
CA ALA A 47 -0.38 -9.45 4.21
C ALA A 47 -0.59 -9.11 2.72
N SER A 48 -1.28 -8.02 2.37
CA SER A 48 -1.47 -7.60 0.98
C SER A 48 -1.37 -6.09 0.73
N ALA A 49 -1.02 -5.28 1.73
CA ALA A 49 -0.68 -3.89 1.49
C ALA A 49 0.84 -3.79 1.29
N PRO A 50 1.35 -3.48 0.08
CA PRO A 50 2.77 -3.21 -0.09
C PRO A 50 3.16 -2.08 0.86
N GLN A 51 4.18 -2.32 1.68
CA GLN A 51 4.70 -1.31 2.60
C GLN A 51 5.26 -0.16 1.74
N LEU A 52 4.50 0.91 1.62
CA LEU A 52 4.91 2.13 0.94
C LEU A 52 6.10 2.70 1.72
N SER A 53 7.18 3.06 1.02
CA SER A 53 8.29 3.80 1.63
C SER A 53 7.78 5.10 2.24
N ASP A 54 8.52 5.68 3.19
CA ASP A 54 8.15 6.97 3.81
C ASP A 54 7.93 8.09 2.77
N ASP A 55 8.60 7.98 1.61
CA ASP A 55 8.49 8.90 0.47
C ASP A 55 7.47 8.46 -0.59
N ALA A 56 6.53 7.57 -0.25
CA ALA A 56 5.50 7.14 -1.18
C ALA A 56 4.12 7.70 -0.82
N ILE A 57 3.36 8.05 -1.85
CA ILE A 57 2.01 8.62 -1.72
C ILE A 57 1.00 7.71 -2.42
N GLU A 58 -0.13 7.50 -1.76
CA GLU A 58 -1.32 6.92 -2.36
C GLU A 58 -2.30 8.04 -2.72
N LEU A 59 -3.00 7.85 -3.81
CA LEU A 59 -3.94 8.80 -4.40
C LEU A 59 -5.23 8.06 -4.74
N ILE A 60 -6.37 8.72 -4.50
CA ILE A 60 -7.67 8.31 -5.06
C ILE A 60 -7.95 9.25 -6.23
N CYS A 61 -8.32 8.68 -7.37
CA CYS A 61 -8.58 9.42 -8.59
C CYS A 61 -9.98 9.12 -9.11
N GLU A 62 -10.75 10.16 -9.37
CA GLU A 62 -12.00 10.05 -10.13
C GLU A 62 -11.66 10.23 -11.61
N CYS A 63 -11.89 9.17 -12.40
CA CYS A 63 -11.41 9.08 -13.76
C CYS A 63 -12.53 8.73 -14.73
N THR A 64 -12.57 9.41 -15.87
CA THR A 64 -13.38 9.02 -17.02
C THR A 64 -12.54 8.17 -17.96
N TYR A 65 -12.99 6.94 -18.17
CA TYR A 65 -12.44 6.00 -19.12
C TYR A 65 -13.03 6.27 -20.49
N THR A 66 -12.18 6.22 -21.52
CA THR A 66 -12.55 6.33 -22.93
C THR A 66 -12.07 5.05 -23.60
N LEU A 67 -12.96 4.05 -23.68
CA LEU A 67 -12.61 2.74 -24.22
C LEU A 67 -13.17 2.56 -25.63
N PRO A 68 -12.37 2.08 -26.58
CA PRO A 68 -12.90 1.67 -27.87
C PRO A 68 -13.80 0.45 -27.71
N VAL A 69 -14.90 0.40 -28.46
CA VAL A 69 -15.84 -0.74 -28.46
C VAL A 69 -15.58 -1.69 -29.62
N ASN A 70 -15.20 -1.17 -30.78
CA ASN A 70 -14.95 -1.92 -32.03
C ASN A 70 -13.60 -1.54 -32.65
N GLY A 71 -12.54 -1.46 -31.84
CA GLY A 71 -11.20 -1.02 -32.28
C GLY A 71 -10.93 0.45 -31.99
N PHE A 72 -9.66 0.85 -31.97
CA PHE A 72 -9.22 2.19 -31.55
C PHE A 72 -9.76 3.33 -32.44
N ASP A 73 -10.25 3.03 -33.65
CA ASP A 73 -10.84 4.01 -34.58
C ASP A 73 -12.38 4.11 -34.45
N SER A 74 -12.99 3.36 -33.53
CA SER A 74 -14.44 3.38 -33.28
C SER A 74 -14.85 4.48 -32.28
N GLU A 75 -16.12 4.90 -32.32
CA GLU A 75 -16.66 5.85 -31.34
C GLU A 75 -16.50 5.28 -29.92
N PRO A 76 -15.77 5.97 -29.03
CA PRO A 76 -15.40 5.39 -27.76
C PRO A 76 -16.58 5.43 -26.78
N LYS A 77 -16.72 4.36 -26.00
CA LYS A 77 -17.64 4.35 -24.86
C LYS A 77 -16.95 5.00 -23.67
N THR A 78 -17.60 6.01 -23.10
CA THR A 78 -17.11 6.69 -21.90
C THR A 78 -17.89 6.29 -20.65
N TYR A 79 -17.19 6.05 -19.55
CA TYR A 79 -17.79 5.90 -18.22
C TYR A 79 -16.84 6.42 -17.15
N THR A 80 -17.38 6.81 -15.99
CA THR A 80 -16.59 7.30 -14.87
C THR A 80 -16.47 6.23 -13.80
N ASP A 81 -15.27 6.09 -13.25
CA ASP A 81 -14.99 5.17 -12.14
C ASP A 81 -13.85 5.74 -11.28
N VAL A 82 -13.75 5.25 -10.05
CA VAL A 82 -12.73 5.66 -9.08
C VAL A 82 -11.60 4.63 -9.07
N LEU A 83 -10.36 5.10 -9.13
CA LEU A 83 -9.18 4.24 -9.08
C LEU A 83 -8.19 4.70 -8.00
N LEU A 84 -7.35 3.77 -7.56
CA LEU A 84 -6.22 4.05 -6.68
C LEU A 84 -4.94 4.16 -7.50
N ALA A 85 -4.12 5.16 -7.21
CA ALA A 85 -2.78 5.30 -7.76
C ALA A 85 -1.75 5.43 -6.63
N GLY A 86 -0.52 4.99 -6.89
CA GLY A 86 0.59 5.12 -5.98
C GLY A 86 1.84 5.62 -6.69
N LEU A 87 2.51 6.58 -6.07
CA LEU A 87 3.81 7.08 -6.50
C LEU A 87 4.81 6.83 -5.39
N ASP A 88 5.95 6.24 -5.71
CA ASP A 88 7.03 5.93 -4.79
C ASP A 88 8.27 6.67 -5.27
N PHE A 89 8.53 7.82 -4.65
CA PHE A 89 9.64 8.70 -5.05
C PHE A 89 11.00 8.12 -4.64
N GLY A 90 11.05 7.39 -3.52
CA GLY A 90 12.27 6.74 -3.04
C GLY A 90 12.75 5.65 -3.99
N ASN A 91 11.84 4.78 -4.45
CA ASN A 91 12.15 3.71 -5.40
C ASN A 91 12.03 4.12 -6.87
N LYS A 92 11.60 5.36 -7.16
CA LYS A 92 11.33 5.86 -8.52
C LYS A 92 10.38 4.93 -9.29
N THR A 93 9.29 4.54 -8.64
CA THR A 93 8.26 3.70 -9.28
C THR A 93 6.86 4.25 -9.09
N GLY A 94 5.90 3.79 -9.89
CA GLY A 94 4.50 4.13 -9.71
C GLY A 94 3.56 3.06 -10.26
N TRP A 95 2.30 3.11 -9.82
CA TRP A 95 1.25 2.17 -10.20
C TRP A 95 -0.13 2.81 -10.11
N TYR A 96 -1.13 2.21 -10.75
CA TYR A 96 -2.54 2.51 -10.56
C TYR A 96 -3.43 1.28 -10.80
N GLN A 97 -4.58 1.22 -10.14
CA GLN A 97 -5.55 0.12 -10.24
C GLN A 97 -6.56 0.39 -11.34
N GLY A 98 -6.10 0.49 -12.59
CA GLY A 98 -6.96 0.61 -13.76
C GLY A 98 -7.19 -0.71 -14.50
N GLN A 99 -8.08 -0.68 -15.48
CA GLN A 99 -8.32 -1.81 -16.39
C GLN A 99 -7.13 -2.07 -17.33
N MET A 100 -6.18 -1.14 -17.43
CA MET A 100 -4.99 -1.19 -18.30
C MET A 100 -3.70 -1.20 -17.45
N ALA A 101 -3.62 -2.22 -16.61
CA ALA A 101 -2.42 -3.00 -16.30
C ALA A 101 -1.11 -2.38 -15.74
N ILE A 102 -0.99 -1.12 -15.28
CA ILE A 102 0.11 -0.75 -14.34
C ILE A 102 -0.28 -1.05 -12.89
N SER A 103 -0.42 -2.33 -12.54
CA SER A 103 -0.84 -2.77 -11.20
C SER A 103 0.25 -2.60 -10.14
N GLN A 104 -0.14 -2.68 -8.85
CA GLN A 104 0.78 -2.68 -7.71
C GLN A 104 1.92 -3.71 -7.81
N THR A 105 1.67 -4.83 -8.48
CA THR A 105 2.63 -5.92 -8.69
C THR A 105 3.54 -5.69 -9.90
N ARG A 106 3.18 -4.78 -10.80
CA ARG A 106 3.92 -4.47 -12.04
C ARG A 106 4.03 -2.96 -12.23
N LYS A 107 4.79 -2.35 -11.32
CA LYS A 107 5.04 -0.90 -11.29
C LYS A 107 5.79 -0.42 -12.54
N GLY A 108 5.52 0.81 -12.95
CA GLY A 108 6.30 1.51 -13.97
C GLY A 108 7.43 2.34 -13.37
N ALA A 109 8.36 2.77 -14.22
CA ALA A 109 9.43 3.70 -13.86
C ALA A 109 8.87 5.12 -13.75
N LEU A 110 9.13 5.77 -12.61
CA LEU A 110 8.71 7.14 -12.33
C LEU A 110 9.83 8.13 -12.66
N VAL A 111 9.49 9.14 -13.44
CA VAL A 111 10.33 10.30 -13.75
C VAL A 111 9.53 11.57 -13.43
N MET A 112 10.20 12.55 -12.84
CA MET A 112 9.60 13.86 -12.60
C MET A 112 9.89 14.79 -13.77
N ASP A 113 8.85 15.42 -14.31
CA ASP A 113 8.90 16.50 -15.29
C ASP A 113 8.21 17.74 -14.71
N GLY A 114 8.99 18.57 -13.99
CA GLY A 114 8.46 19.68 -13.22
C GLY A 114 7.48 19.20 -12.13
N THR A 115 6.21 19.61 -12.23
CA THR A 115 5.13 19.18 -11.32
C THR A 115 4.55 17.82 -11.68
N LYS A 116 4.86 17.29 -12.87
CA LYS A 116 4.28 16.06 -13.39
C LYS A 116 5.10 14.85 -12.98
N ALA A 117 4.44 13.90 -12.32
CA ALA A 117 4.95 12.56 -12.09
C ALA A 117 4.57 11.71 -13.30
N VAL A 118 5.55 11.39 -14.15
CA VAL A 118 5.38 10.57 -15.35
C VAL A 118 5.82 9.15 -15.04
N VAL A 119 4.89 8.20 -15.13
CA VAL A 119 5.16 6.79 -14.90
C VAL A 119 4.97 6.03 -16.19
N SER A 120 5.99 5.29 -16.63
CA SER A 120 5.95 4.53 -17.87
C SER A 120 6.50 3.12 -17.70
N ARG A 121 6.02 2.20 -18.53
CA ARG A 121 6.63 0.88 -18.67
C ARG A 121 6.39 0.27 -20.04
N PRO A 122 7.31 -0.61 -20.49
CA PRO A 122 7.03 -1.46 -21.63
C PRO A 122 5.85 -2.40 -21.31
N ALA A 123 5.04 -2.65 -22.33
CA ALA A 123 3.95 -3.60 -22.30
C ALA A 123 3.93 -4.38 -23.61
N MET A 124 3.41 -5.60 -23.62
CA MET A 124 3.25 -6.40 -24.83
C MET A 124 1.99 -7.24 -24.70
N PHE A 125 0.85 -6.67 -25.04
CA PHE A 125 -0.44 -7.37 -25.02
C PHE A 125 -1.39 -6.84 -26.10
N GLN A 126 -2.26 -7.71 -26.60
CA GLN A 126 -3.22 -7.32 -27.63
C GLN A 126 -4.52 -6.87 -26.97
N ARG A 127 -5.05 -5.73 -27.42
CA ARG A 127 -6.36 -5.24 -26.97
C ARG A 127 -7.05 -4.55 -28.14
N TYR A 128 -8.35 -4.82 -28.31
CA TYR A 128 -9.16 -4.23 -29.39
C TYR A 128 -8.57 -4.41 -30.79
N GLY A 129 -7.92 -5.55 -31.04
CA GLY A 129 -7.28 -5.87 -32.32
C GLY A 129 -5.87 -5.31 -32.49
N GLU A 130 -5.46 -4.32 -31.70
CA GLU A 130 -4.14 -3.68 -31.80
C GLU A 130 -3.16 -4.20 -30.75
N MET A 131 -1.87 -4.12 -31.08
CA MET A 131 -0.78 -4.48 -30.19
C MET A 131 -0.35 -3.27 -29.37
N VAL A 132 -0.55 -3.33 -28.04
CA VAL A 132 -0.02 -2.35 -27.09
C VAL A 132 1.44 -2.70 -26.77
N THR A 133 2.30 -1.69 -26.89
CA THR A 133 3.77 -1.78 -26.72
C THR A 133 4.30 -0.99 -25.52
N GLY A 134 3.50 -0.08 -24.98
CA GLY A 134 3.86 0.75 -23.84
C GLY A 134 2.62 1.28 -23.13
N GLU A 135 2.78 1.53 -21.83
CA GLU A 135 1.79 2.18 -20.98
C GLU A 135 2.46 3.35 -20.27
N GLN A 136 1.76 4.47 -20.21
CA GLN A 136 2.21 5.66 -19.50
C GLN A 136 1.03 6.32 -18.80
N PHE A 137 1.18 6.65 -17.52
CA PHE A 137 0.29 7.60 -16.86
C PHE A 137 1.07 8.79 -16.32
N THR A 138 0.38 9.92 -16.20
CA THR A 138 0.94 11.16 -15.66
C THR A 138 0.01 11.70 -14.61
N ILE A 139 0.59 12.15 -13.49
CA ILE A 139 -0.12 12.87 -12.43
C ILE A 139 0.53 14.23 -12.25
N ASP A 140 -0.20 15.31 -12.52
CA ASP A 140 0.25 16.64 -12.17
C ASP A 140 0.01 16.88 -10.67
N ARG A 141 1.09 17.05 -9.91
CA ARG A 141 1.02 17.22 -8.45
C ARG A 141 0.49 18.58 -8.02
N ALA A 142 0.46 19.56 -8.93
CA ALA A 142 -0.08 20.89 -8.63
C ALA A 142 -1.60 20.95 -8.84
N THR A 143 -2.12 20.29 -9.87
CA THR A 143 -3.55 20.34 -10.23
C THR A 143 -4.32 19.08 -9.84
N GLY A 144 -3.61 17.97 -9.59
CA GLY A 144 -4.20 16.64 -9.41
C GLY A 144 -4.58 15.96 -10.72
N GLU A 145 -4.31 16.55 -11.89
CA GLU A 145 -4.71 15.97 -13.17
C GLU A 145 -4.03 14.63 -13.42
N PHE A 146 -4.85 13.61 -13.69
CA PHE A 146 -4.43 12.27 -14.06
C PHE A 146 -4.72 12.04 -15.54
N THR A 147 -3.75 11.51 -16.27
CA THR A 147 -3.92 11.08 -17.66
C THR A 147 -3.22 9.76 -17.89
N GLU A 148 -3.83 8.86 -18.67
CA GLU A 148 -3.20 7.62 -19.13
C GLU A 148 -3.21 7.57 -20.65
N SER A 149 -2.11 7.09 -21.21
CA SER A 149 -1.99 6.73 -22.61
C SER A 149 -1.32 5.37 -22.80
N VAL A 150 -1.72 4.68 -23.85
CA VAL A 150 -1.05 3.46 -24.34
C VAL A 150 -0.37 3.74 -25.68
N ASP A 151 0.84 3.19 -25.85
CA ASP A 151 1.57 3.24 -27.10
C ASP A 151 1.25 1.99 -27.93
N LEU A 152 0.80 2.18 -29.15
CA LEU A 152 0.48 1.10 -30.09
C LEU A 152 1.69 0.77 -30.98
N LYS A 153 1.75 -0.46 -31.48
CA LYS A 153 2.85 -0.94 -32.33
C LYS A 153 3.03 -0.14 -33.63
N ASP A 154 1.95 0.47 -34.13
CA ASP A 154 1.97 1.34 -35.31
C ASP A 154 2.50 2.77 -35.02
N GLY A 155 2.89 3.04 -33.77
CA GLY A 155 3.44 4.32 -33.32
C GLY A 155 2.38 5.32 -32.83
N ARG A 156 1.08 4.99 -32.89
CA ARG A 156 0.04 5.85 -32.34
C ARG A 156 0.03 5.81 -30.81
N LYS A 157 -0.40 6.92 -30.20
CA LYS A 157 -0.71 7.00 -28.78
C LYS A 157 -2.22 7.15 -28.60
N PHE A 158 -2.80 6.35 -27.72
CA PHE A 158 -4.22 6.43 -27.42
C PHE A 158 -4.42 6.80 -25.96
N SER A 159 -5.16 7.89 -25.70
CA SER A 159 -5.50 8.31 -24.34
C SER A 159 -6.66 7.45 -23.83
N VAL A 160 -6.40 6.67 -22.79
CA VAL A 160 -7.35 5.70 -22.26
C VAL A 160 -8.23 6.30 -21.19
N LEU A 161 -7.66 7.12 -20.30
CA LEU A 161 -8.41 7.71 -19.22
C LEU A 161 -7.86 9.08 -18.85
N LYS A 162 -8.76 9.92 -18.31
CA LYS A 162 -8.43 11.24 -17.77
C LYS A 162 -9.23 11.46 -16.48
N GLY A 163 -8.65 12.11 -15.49
CA GLY A 163 -9.30 12.32 -14.21
C GLY A 163 -8.60 13.33 -13.32
N ILE A 164 -9.07 13.40 -12.07
CA ILE A 164 -8.49 14.23 -11.02
C ILE A 164 -8.22 13.34 -9.79
N CYS A 165 -7.02 13.49 -9.22
CA CYS A 165 -6.57 12.77 -8.04
C CYS A 165 -6.50 13.67 -6.81
N GLY A 166 -6.89 13.10 -5.68
CA GLY A 166 -6.63 13.64 -4.34
C GLY A 166 -5.70 12.72 -3.55
N LYS A 167 -4.94 13.29 -2.60
CA LYS A 167 -4.11 12.50 -1.68
C LYS A 167 -5.00 11.61 -0.82
N PHE A 168 -4.70 10.31 -0.82
CA PHE A 168 -5.37 9.38 0.07
C PHE A 168 -4.70 9.40 1.45
N ILE A 169 -5.50 9.68 2.48
CA ILE A 169 -5.06 9.64 3.87
C ILE A 169 -5.84 8.52 4.55
N LYS A 170 -5.15 7.44 4.93
CA LYS A 170 -5.75 6.35 5.72
C LYS A 170 -6.08 6.87 7.11
N ALA A 171 -7.31 6.67 7.55
CA ALA A 171 -7.71 6.99 8.92
C ALA A 171 -6.98 6.07 9.91
N PRO A 172 -6.56 6.56 11.09
CA PRO A 172 -5.92 5.75 12.11
C PRO A 172 -7.00 4.95 12.86
N PHE A 173 -7.31 3.75 12.38
CA PHE A 173 -8.16 2.78 13.08
C PHE A 173 -7.37 1.53 13.44
#